data_AF-A0A9E3Y5Q7-F1
#
_entry.id   AF-A0A9E3Y5Q7-F1
#
_cell.length_a   1.000
_cell.length_b   1.000
_cell.length_c   1.000
_cell.angle_alpha   90.00
_cell.angle_beta   90.00
_cell.angle_gamma   90.00
#
_symmetry.space_group_name_H-M   'P 1'
#
loop_
_entity.id
_entity.type
_entity.pdbx_description
1 polymer ?
#
loop_
_entity_poly.entity_id
_entity_poly.type
_entity_poly.pdbx_seq_one_letter_code
_entity_poly.pdbx_strand_id
1 'polypeptide(L)'
;MSSPAVPPPGFRPSEWPSPRSRPEPTGSRPEHPTIHELADLVHEAATPLNRDLVAVVHTDGRTVELGLWPISDEANATPDVLIGWRPDPGIRALALVSAGLEHGSSGGGPVTVTVASEMSGSTATVIERPGGETIRVSETPLGWGADALHRALGLPTPRPTESLSACVEGIWLTHIALRHFPWGEAAPALAWEDLAAIHPLVDPDGDTPTPRSLAAATAALDAEASWSSLLEVLDTDIVSAGVHPPGGRMVAPTAWFDQGSFSRWVLRRQADPAPVLLELLDALDERTGQRLLSALVSL
;
A
#
# COMPACT_ATOMS: atom_id res chain seq x y z
N MET A 1 27.52 6.94 -13.42
CA MET A 1 28.04 6.98 -12.03
C MET A 1 27.25 8.05 -11.31
N SER A 2 26.18 7.66 -10.62
CA SER A 2 25.31 8.61 -9.92
C SER A 2 25.97 9.03 -8.61
N SER A 3 26.09 10.34 -8.39
CA SER A 3 26.55 10.90 -7.12
C SER A 3 25.63 10.43 -5.97
N PRO A 4 26.17 10.11 -4.79
CA PRO A 4 25.35 9.80 -3.62
C PRO A 4 24.47 11.00 -3.29
N ALA A 5 23.19 10.73 -3.01
CA ALA A 5 22.22 11.74 -2.59
C ALA A 5 22.73 12.44 -1.32
N VAL A 6 22.77 13.78 -1.37
CA VAL A 6 23.09 14.61 -0.22
C VAL A 6 21.88 14.55 0.72
N PRO A 7 22.05 14.15 2.00
CA PRO A 7 20.94 14.14 2.94
C PRO A 7 20.34 15.55 3.09
N PRO A 8 19.02 15.67 3.32
CA PRO A 8 18.36 16.96 3.45
C PRO A 8 19.03 17.81 4.55
N PRO A 9 19.18 19.13 4.34
CA PRO A 9 19.83 20.02 5.29
C PRO A 9 19.04 20.07 6.59
N GLY A 10 19.65 19.61 7.69
CA GLY A 10 19.07 19.65 9.03
C GLY A 10 19.16 18.33 9.81
N PHE A 11 19.46 17.21 9.17
CA PHE A 11 19.54 15.92 9.87
C PHE A 11 20.95 15.66 10.42
N ARG A 12 21.13 15.76 11.74
CA ARG A 12 22.35 15.31 12.43
C ARG A 12 22.08 13.94 13.08
N PRO A 13 22.81 12.88 12.73
CA PRO A 13 22.70 11.57 13.38
C PRO A 13 22.92 11.58 14.90
N SER A 14 23.42 12.69 15.48
CA SER A 14 23.68 12.87 16.90
C SER A 14 22.49 13.39 17.72
N GLU A 15 21.34 13.69 17.11
CA GLU A 15 20.15 14.24 17.80
C GLU A 15 19.10 13.18 18.15
N TRP A 16 19.55 11.94 18.39
CA TRP A 16 18.68 10.89 18.89
C TRP A 16 18.36 11.16 20.36
N PRO A 17 17.08 11.26 20.76
CA PRO A 17 16.73 11.37 22.17
C PRO A 17 17.21 10.10 22.89
N SER A 18 18.00 10.27 23.96
CA SER A 18 18.47 9.15 24.76
C SER A 18 17.28 8.36 25.33
N PRO A 19 17.33 7.02 25.31
CA PRO A 19 16.24 6.18 25.79
C PRO A 19 15.97 6.46 27.28
N ARG A 20 14.69 6.62 27.63
CA ARG A 20 14.25 6.74 29.03
C ARG A 20 14.29 5.36 29.68
N SER A 21 15.17 5.16 30.66
CA SER A 21 15.25 3.92 31.43
C SER A 21 14.02 3.77 32.34
N ARG A 22 13.18 2.75 32.11
CA ARG A 22 12.09 2.34 33.03
C ARG A 22 12.68 1.45 34.14
N PRO A 23 12.22 1.54 35.41
CA PRO A 23 12.68 0.68 36.50
C PRO A 23 12.39 -0.82 36.23
N GLU A 24 13.34 -1.67 36.63
CA GLU A 24 13.32 -3.12 36.37
C GLU A 24 12.28 -3.87 37.23
N PRO A 25 11.38 -4.66 36.63
CA PRO A 25 10.52 -5.59 37.36
C PRO A 25 11.26 -6.89 37.72
N THR A 26 11.11 -7.36 38.96
CA THR A 26 11.78 -8.51 39.59
C THR A 26 11.20 -9.89 39.24
N GLY A 27 10.63 -10.06 38.05
CA GLY A 27 10.16 -11.37 37.54
C GLY A 27 11.11 -11.92 36.48
N SER A 28 11.22 -13.24 36.37
CA SER A 28 11.87 -13.93 35.25
C SER A 28 11.13 -13.59 33.95
N ARG A 29 11.51 -12.47 33.35
CA ARG A 29 10.96 -11.93 32.11
C ARG A 29 11.29 -12.89 30.96
N PRO A 30 10.40 -13.11 29.98
CA PRO A 30 10.80 -13.72 28.73
C PRO A 30 12.05 -13.01 28.19
N GLU A 31 13.03 -13.78 27.70
CA GLU A 31 14.35 -13.26 27.27
C GLU A 31 14.26 -12.23 26.14
N HIS A 32 13.09 -12.11 25.49
CA HIS A 32 12.84 -11.11 24.46
C HIS A 32 11.39 -10.59 24.51
N PRO A 33 11.16 -9.30 24.20
CA PRO A 33 9.82 -8.77 24.01
C PRO A 33 9.11 -9.47 22.85
N THR A 34 7.81 -9.73 23.03
CA THR A 34 6.90 -10.21 21.99
C THR A 34 6.63 -9.13 20.95
N ILE A 35 6.17 -9.50 19.75
CA ILE A 35 5.81 -8.52 18.72
C ILE A 35 4.70 -7.55 19.18
N HIS A 36 3.77 -7.99 20.05
CA HIS A 36 2.75 -7.13 20.65
C HIS A 36 3.37 -6.09 21.59
N GLU A 37 4.32 -6.49 22.44
CA GLU A 37 5.03 -5.55 23.31
C GLU A 37 5.88 -4.56 22.50
N LEU A 38 6.49 -5.00 21.39
CA LEU A 38 7.23 -4.11 20.49
C LEU A 38 6.29 -3.13 19.76
N ALA A 39 5.12 -3.58 19.31
CA ALA A 39 4.12 -2.73 18.68
C ALA A 39 3.61 -1.66 19.66
N ASP A 40 3.32 -2.03 20.92
CA ASP A 40 2.93 -1.09 21.97
C ASP A 40 4.03 -0.05 22.24
N LEU A 41 5.30 -0.50 22.33
CA LEU A 41 6.44 0.39 22.56
C LEU A 41 6.63 1.39 21.42
N VAL A 42 6.53 0.92 20.16
CA VAL A 42 6.58 1.79 18.98
C VAL A 42 5.41 2.76 19.00
N HIS A 43 4.21 2.29 19.30
CA HIS A 43 3.00 3.11 19.35
C HIS A 43 3.12 4.23 20.40
N GLU A 44 3.49 3.90 21.64
CA GLU A 44 3.70 4.87 22.73
C GLU A 44 4.75 5.93 22.35
N ALA A 45 5.82 5.54 21.65
CA ALA A 45 6.86 6.46 21.21
C ALA A 45 6.44 7.33 20.01
N ALA A 46 5.56 6.82 19.14
CA ALA A 46 5.13 7.47 17.91
C ALA A 46 3.92 8.41 18.10
N THR A 47 2.98 8.08 18.99
CA THR A 47 1.75 8.86 19.22
C THR A 47 2.01 10.36 19.45
N PRO A 48 2.99 10.78 20.28
CA PRO A 48 3.26 12.21 20.50
C PRO A 48 3.77 12.95 19.24
N LEU A 49 4.27 12.23 18.24
CA LEU A 49 4.79 12.81 17.01
C LEU A 49 3.70 13.12 15.98
N ASN A 50 2.53 12.46 16.12
CA ASN A 50 1.33 12.63 15.29
C ASN A 50 1.63 12.76 13.79
N ARG A 51 2.39 11.80 13.26
CA ARG A 51 2.81 11.76 11.86
C ARG A 51 3.09 10.35 11.40
N ASP A 52 3.14 10.17 10.09
CA ASP A 52 3.54 8.92 9.46
C ASP A 52 5.03 8.64 9.65
N LEU A 53 5.35 7.39 10.04
CA LEU A 53 6.74 6.98 10.24
C LEU A 53 6.95 5.48 10.00
N VAL A 54 8.20 5.13 9.72
CA VAL A 54 8.71 3.76 9.83
C VAL A 54 9.48 3.65 11.14
N ALA A 55 9.17 2.65 11.95
CA ALA A 55 10.00 2.29 13.09
C ALA A 55 10.88 1.08 12.75
N VAL A 56 12.17 1.20 13.05
CA VAL A 56 13.16 0.13 12.96
C VAL A 56 13.49 -0.30 14.39
N VAL A 57 13.33 -1.59 14.68
CA VAL A 57 13.51 -2.14 16.03
C VAL A 57 14.74 -3.03 16.08
N HIS A 58 15.68 -2.67 16.95
CA HIS A 58 16.83 -3.49 17.29
C HIS A 58 16.67 -4.08 18.69
N THR A 59 17.23 -5.27 18.91
CA THR A 59 17.38 -5.82 20.25
C THR A 59 18.67 -6.60 20.38
N ASP A 60 19.30 -6.50 21.54
CA ASP A 60 20.43 -7.33 21.97
C ASP A 60 20.00 -8.38 23.04
N GLY A 61 18.69 -8.55 23.25
CA GLY A 61 18.12 -9.41 24.29
C GLY A 61 18.01 -8.78 25.68
N ARG A 62 18.57 -7.59 25.90
CA ARG A 62 18.44 -6.85 27.17
C ARG A 62 17.82 -5.48 26.99
N THR A 63 18.04 -4.90 25.82
CA THR A 63 17.57 -3.58 25.45
C THR A 63 16.80 -3.64 24.14
N VAL A 64 15.91 -2.67 23.97
CA VAL A 64 15.18 -2.42 22.73
C VAL A 64 15.57 -1.01 22.30
N GLU A 65 16.14 -0.89 21.12
CA GLU A 65 16.43 0.40 20.50
C GLU A 65 15.44 0.63 19.36
N LEU A 66 14.82 1.80 19.36
CA LEU A 66 13.82 2.21 18.36
C LEU A 66 14.39 3.35 17.52
N GLY A 67 14.55 3.12 16.22
CA GLY A 67 14.78 4.18 15.24
C GLY A 67 13.44 4.60 14.63
N LEU A 68 12.99 5.83 14.89
CA LEU A 68 11.78 6.39 14.30
C LEU A 68 12.14 7.26 13.11
N TRP A 69 11.76 6.83 11.91
CA TRP A 69 12.05 7.52 10.66
C TRP A 69 10.79 8.19 10.12
N PRO A 70 10.70 9.53 10.15
CA PRO A 70 9.54 10.24 9.63
C PRO A 70 9.45 10.08 8.11
N ILE A 71 8.23 9.93 7.62
CA ILE A 71 7.95 9.84 6.18
C ILE A 71 7.66 11.24 5.66
N SER A 72 8.20 11.55 4.49
CA SER A 72 7.96 12.84 3.82
C SER A 72 6.50 12.97 3.40
N ASP A 73 5.94 14.17 3.51
CA ASP A 73 4.60 14.49 2.98
C ASP A 73 4.52 14.33 1.44
N GLU A 74 5.66 14.26 0.76
CA GLU A 74 5.76 13.98 -0.67
C GLU A 74 5.56 12.50 -1.02
N ALA A 75 5.58 11.59 -0.03
CA ALA A 75 5.35 10.17 -0.28
C ALA A 75 3.86 9.93 -0.58
N ASN A 76 3.59 9.16 -1.65
CA ASN A 76 2.21 8.82 -2.04
C ASN A 76 1.46 8.04 -0.95
N ALA A 77 2.17 7.21 -0.18
CA ALA A 77 1.63 6.48 0.97
C ALA A 77 2.76 6.06 1.91
N THR A 78 2.44 5.93 3.20
CA THR A 78 3.36 5.48 4.27
C THR A 78 4.21 4.26 3.87
N PRO A 79 3.65 3.16 3.30
CA PRO A 79 4.44 1.96 3.07
C PRO A 79 5.35 2.03 1.83
N ASP A 80 5.21 3.06 0.98
CA ASP A 80 5.95 3.16 -0.29
C ASP A 80 7.46 3.38 -0.09
N VAL A 81 7.84 3.94 1.06
CA VAL A 81 9.25 4.11 1.44
C VAL A 81 9.98 2.78 1.69
N LEU A 82 9.24 1.67 1.82
CA LEU A 82 9.82 0.34 1.97
C LEU A 82 10.02 -0.39 0.64
N ILE A 83 9.47 0.12 -0.48
CA ILE A 83 9.58 -0.53 -1.78
C ILE A 83 11.04 -0.60 -2.20
N GLY A 84 11.54 -1.82 -2.40
CA GLY A 84 12.93 -2.10 -2.75
C GLY A 84 13.90 -2.07 -1.57
N TRP A 85 13.46 -1.68 -0.37
CA TRP A 85 14.34 -1.61 0.80
C TRP A 85 14.32 -2.91 1.62
N ARG A 86 15.49 -3.31 2.11
CA ARG A 86 15.71 -4.50 2.95
C ARG A 86 16.51 -4.10 4.19
N PRO A 87 16.05 -4.41 5.41
CA PRO A 87 16.79 -4.12 6.61
C PRO A 87 18.08 -4.95 6.70
N ASP A 88 19.07 -4.42 7.42
CA ASP A 88 20.25 -5.16 7.83
C ASP A 88 19.89 -6.31 8.78
N PRO A 89 20.67 -7.41 8.85
CA PRO A 89 20.34 -8.58 9.66
C PRO A 89 20.22 -8.32 11.18
N GLY A 90 20.71 -7.18 11.67
CA GLY A 90 20.59 -6.78 13.08
C GLY A 90 19.24 -6.15 13.46
N ILE A 91 18.36 -5.91 12.49
CA ILE A 91 17.00 -5.40 12.73
C ILE A 91 16.09 -6.59 13.04
N ARG A 92 15.42 -6.53 14.19
CA ARG A 92 14.52 -7.59 14.67
C ARG A 92 13.13 -7.46 14.07
N ALA A 93 12.59 -6.25 14.06
CA ALA A 93 11.24 -5.95 13.64
C ALA A 93 11.17 -4.59 12.94
N LEU A 94 10.12 -4.42 12.14
CA LEU A 94 9.75 -3.17 11.51
C LEU A 94 8.32 -2.84 11.92
N ALA A 95 7.99 -1.55 11.97
CA ALA A 95 6.62 -1.12 12.06
C ALA A 95 6.33 0.08 11.17
N LEU A 96 5.11 0.14 10.67
CA LEU A 96 4.53 1.32 10.02
C LEU A 96 3.59 1.96 11.02
N VAL A 97 3.73 3.26 11.20
CA VAL A 97 2.79 4.06 11.95
C VAL A 97 2.17 5.08 11.02
N SER A 98 0.84 5.10 11.01
CA SER A 98 0.06 6.05 10.24
C SER A 98 -0.80 6.88 11.17
N ALA A 99 -0.72 8.19 11.04
CA ALA A 99 -1.57 9.14 11.78
C ALA A 99 -2.55 9.77 10.80
N GLY A 100 -3.84 9.69 11.09
CA GLY A 100 -4.88 10.16 10.17
C GLY A 100 -6.18 10.50 10.87
N LEU A 101 -7.26 10.53 10.10
CA LEU A 101 -8.62 10.70 10.60
C LEU A 101 -9.41 9.42 10.36
N GLU A 102 -10.18 8.99 11.35
CA GLU A 102 -11.09 7.86 11.20
C GLU A 102 -12.13 8.17 10.11
N HIS A 103 -12.28 7.32 9.11
CA HIS A 103 -13.36 7.50 8.13
C HIS A 103 -14.64 6.91 8.70
N GLY A 104 -15.57 7.77 9.10
CA GLY A 104 -16.85 7.38 9.68
C GLY A 104 -17.93 8.47 9.52
N SER A 105 -19.19 8.04 9.45
CA SER A 105 -20.35 8.89 9.21
C SER A 105 -20.62 9.96 10.28
N SER A 106 -19.92 9.91 11.41
CA SER A 106 -20.07 10.84 12.54
C SER A 106 -18.98 11.91 12.64
N GLY A 107 -18.13 12.05 11.63
CA GLY A 107 -16.97 12.96 11.69
C GLY A 107 -15.82 12.31 12.46
N GLY A 108 -14.80 11.86 11.74
CA GLY A 108 -13.66 11.14 12.31
C GLY A 108 -12.82 11.94 13.28
N GLY A 109 -12.52 11.35 14.44
CA GLY A 109 -11.43 11.83 15.29
C GLY A 109 -10.06 11.39 14.74
N PRO A 110 -8.97 12.06 15.17
CA PRO A 110 -7.62 11.60 14.87
C PRO A 110 -7.40 10.14 15.30
N VAL A 111 -6.75 9.34 14.47
CA VAL A 111 -6.44 7.94 14.78
C VAL A 111 -4.98 7.68 14.49
N THR A 112 -4.32 6.99 15.41
CA THR A 112 -2.98 6.45 15.17
C THR A 112 -3.08 4.94 15.05
N VAL A 113 -2.51 4.39 13.98
CA VAL A 113 -2.44 2.95 13.75
C VAL A 113 -0.98 2.55 13.64
N THR A 114 -0.57 1.56 14.41
CA THR A 114 0.75 0.93 14.32
C THR A 114 0.57 -0.51 13.88
N VAL A 115 1.22 -0.88 12.78
CA VAL A 115 1.34 -2.26 12.31
C VAL A 115 2.80 -2.67 12.41
N ALA A 116 3.10 -3.72 13.14
CA ALA A 116 4.45 -4.24 13.32
C ALA A 116 4.58 -5.67 12.81
N SER A 117 5.76 -6.00 12.27
CA SER A 117 6.12 -7.34 11.83
C SER A 117 7.55 -7.66 12.23
N GLU A 118 7.83 -8.92 12.58
CA GLU A 118 9.17 -9.43 12.82
C GLU A 118 9.57 -10.54 11.84
N MET A 119 10.86 -10.86 11.78
CA MET A 119 11.43 -11.87 10.87
C MET A 119 10.83 -13.29 11.01
N SER A 120 10.16 -13.60 12.12
CA SER A 120 9.45 -14.87 12.29
C SER A 120 8.14 -14.95 11.49
N GLY A 121 7.65 -13.81 10.98
CA GLY A 121 6.31 -13.67 10.41
C GLY A 121 5.23 -13.30 11.43
N SER A 122 5.58 -13.15 12.71
CA SER A 122 4.63 -12.64 13.70
C SER A 122 4.33 -11.17 13.46
N THR A 123 3.07 -10.79 13.66
CA THR A 123 2.56 -9.44 13.41
C THR A 123 1.71 -8.96 14.57
N ALA A 124 1.68 -7.64 14.80
CA ALA A 124 0.78 -7.03 15.77
C ALA A 124 0.27 -5.69 15.26
N THR A 125 -0.96 -5.35 15.63
CA THR A 125 -1.59 -4.08 15.30
C THR A 125 -2.12 -3.40 16.55
N VAL A 126 -1.82 -2.11 16.69
CA VAL A 126 -2.25 -1.25 17.81
C VAL A 126 -2.95 -0.02 17.22
N ILE A 127 -4.12 0.31 17.76
CA ILE A 127 -4.94 1.44 17.31
C ILE A 127 -5.27 2.31 18.52
N GLU A 128 -5.03 3.62 18.41
CA GLU A 128 -5.42 4.60 19.42
C GLU A 128 -6.31 5.68 18.80
N ARG A 129 -7.40 6.00 19.50
CA ARG A 129 -8.34 7.08 19.21
C ARG A 129 -8.27 8.14 20.32
N PRO A 130 -8.62 9.41 20.07
CA PRO A 130 -8.42 10.49 21.00
C PRO A 130 -9.41 10.36 22.15
N GLY A 131 -8.90 10.30 23.38
CA GLY A 131 -9.72 10.07 24.57
C GLY A 131 -10.33 8.67 24.65
N GLY A 132 -9.93 7.74 23.76
CA GLY A 132 -10.33 6.34 23.75
C GLY A 132 -9.30 5.43 24.40
N GLU A 133 -9.65 4.15 24.51
CA GLU A 133 -8.71 3.09 24.91
C GLU A 133 -7.84 2.68 23.72
N THR A 134 -6.56 2.38 23.98
CA THR A 134 -5.67 1.74 23.02
C THR A 134 -6.12 0.30 22.77
N ILE A 135 -6.47 -0.02 21.53
CA ILE A 135 -6.98 -1.34 21.13
C ILE A 135 -5.86 -2.13 20.48
N ARG A 136 -5.67 -3.37 20.93
CA ARG A 136 -4.81 -4.36 20.27
C ARG A 136 -5.67 -5.26 19.41
N VAL A 137 -5.34 -5.35 18.13
CA VAL A 137 -6.02 -6.24 17.19
C VAL A 137 -5.26 -7.56 17.16
N SER A 138 -5.99 -8.66 17.35
CA SER A 138 -5.43 -10.01 17.44
C SER A 138 -5.27 -10.68 16.08
N GLU A 139 -6.05 -10.19 15.12
CA GLU A 139 -6.09 -10.63 13.74
C GLU A 139 -4.82 -10.21 13.01
N THR A 140 -4.32 -11.08 12.15
CA THR A 140 -3.19 -10.76 11.26
C THR A 140 -3.59 -9.58 10.38
N PRO A 141 -2.79 -8.50 10.35
CA PRO A 141 -3.08 -7.34 9.52
C PRO A 141 -3.03 -7.76 8.04
N LEU A 142 -4.01 -7.29 7.28
CA LEU A 142 -4.10 -7.48 5.83
C LEU A 142 -3.92 -6.16 5.11
N GLY A 143 -3.52 -6.24 3.84
CA GLY A 143 -3.39 -5.08 2.95
C GLY A 143 -1.95 -4.60 2.78
N TRP A 144 -1.82 -3.51 2.00
CA TRP A 144 -0.53 -3.05 1.48
C TRP A 144 0.51 -2.72 2.56
N GLY A 145 0.10 -2.14 3.70
CA GLY A 145 1.03 -1.84 4.80
C GLY A 145 1.68 -3.10 5.38
N ALA A 146 0.88 -4.13 5.66
CA ALA A 146 1.38 -5.41 6.17
C ALA A 146 2.27 -6.11 5.13
N ASP A 147 1.86 -6.09 3.86
CA ASP A 147 2.67 -6.63 2.77
C ASP A 147 4.02 -5.94 2.66
N ALA A 148 4.07 -4.61 2.74
CA ALA A 148 5.32 -3.87 2.64
C ALA A 148 6.30 -4.21 3.78
N LEU A 149 5.79 -4.42 5.00
CA LEU A 149 6.58 -4.90 6.12
C LEU A 149 7.12 -6.31 5.89
N HIS A 150 6.26 -7.25 5.47
CA HIS A 150 6.66 -8.61 5.14
C HIS A 150 7.71 -8.64 4.04
N ARG A 151 7.45 -7.90 2.95
CA ARG A 151 8.36 -7.83 1.81
C ARG A 151 9.66 -7.14 2.19
N ALA A 152 9.69 -6.12 3.04
CA ALA A 152 10.95 -5.59 3.56
C ALA A 152 11.75 -6.67 4.31
N LEU A 153 11.09 -7.44 5.18
CA LEU A 153 11.70 -8.51 5.99
C LEU A 153 12.05 -9.81 5.23
N GLY A 154 11.62 -9.96 3.97
CA GLY A 154 11.93 -11.19 3.19
C GLY A 154 10.92 -12.28 3.34
N LEU A 155 9.75 -11.93 3.85
CA LEU A 155 8.65 -12.83 4.07
C LEU A 155 7.69 -12.83 2.87
N PRO A 156 7.03 -13.96 2.59
CA PRO A 156 6.00 -14.03 1.56
C PRO A 156 4.75 -13.26 1.99
N THR A 157 3.95 -12.83 1.01
CA THR A 157 2.61 -12.28 1.25
C THR A 157 1.51 -13.24 0.79
N PRO A 158 0.26 -13.07 1.26
CA PRO A 158 -0.88 -13.82 0.74
C PRO A 158 -1.02 -13.65 -0.77
N ARG A 159 -1.38 -14.74 -1.47
CA ARG A 159 -1.59 -14.71 -2.92
C ARG A 159 -2.60 -13.63 -3.33
N PRO A 160 -2.54 -13.13 -4.58
CA PRO A 160 -3.58 -12.26 -5.13
C PRO A 160 -4.96 -12.89 -4.99
N THR A 161 -5.92 -12.10 -4.55
CA THR A 161 -7.34 -12.48 -4.52
C THR A 161 -8.06 -12.07 -5.80
N GLU A 162 -7.54 -11.06 -6.49
CA GLU A 162 -8.07 -10.50 -7.72
C GLU A 162 -7.37 -11.09 -8.96
N SER A 163 -8.15 -11.25 -10.03
CA SER A 163 -7.66 -11.64 -11.34
C SER A 163 -7.05 -10.46 -12.10
N LEU A 164 -6.31 -10.74 -13.18
CA LEU A 164 -5.78 -9.68 -14.04
C LEU A 164 -6.91 -9.01 -14.84
N SER A 165 -7.93 -9.78 -15.23
CA SER A 165 -9.14 -9.25 -15.85
C SER A 165 -9.78 -8.16 -14.99
N ALA A 166 -9.98 -8.43 -13.70
CA ALA A 166 -10.58 -7.50 -12.75
C ALA A 166 -9.71 -6.25 -12.57
N CYS A 167 -8.38 -6.41 -12.53
CA CYS A 167 -7.45 -5.29 -12.47
C CYS A 167 -7.55 -4.39 -13.71
N VAL A 168 -7.61 -4.95 -14.91
CA VAL A 168 -7.73 -4.17 -16.16
C VAL A 168 -9.06 -3.45 -16.24
N GLU A 169 -10.15 -4.10 -15.83
CA GLU A 169 -11.47 -3.48 -15.75
C GLU A 169 -11.51 -2.34 -14.74
N GLY A 170 -10.93 -2.52 -13.54
CA GLY A 170 -10.82 -1.46 -12.54
C GLY A 170 -10.04 -0.24 -13.05
N ILE A 171 -8.92 -0.45 -13.75
CA ILE A 171 -8.15 0.62 -14.41
C ILE A 171 -9.00 1.32 -15.47
N TRP A 172 -9.68 0.55 -16.32
CA TRP A 172 -10.52 1.10 -17.38
C TRP A 172 -11.66 1.96 -16.84
N LEU A 173 -12.41 1.45 -15.86
CA LEU A 173 -13.50 2.19 -15.21
C LEU A 173 -12.97 3.46 -14.52
N THR A 174 -11.81 3.38 -13.86
CA THR A 174 -11.16 4.55 -13.25
C THR A 174 -10.78 5.59 -14.31
N HIS A 175 -10.24 5.18 -15.46
CA HIS A 175 -9.92 6.10 -16.56
C HIS A 175 -11.17 6.76 -17.15
N ILE A 176 -12.28 6.01 -17.32
CA ILE A 176 -13.57 6.58 -17.77
C ILE A 176 -14.02 7.64 -16.76
N ALA A 177 -14.05 7.29 -15.47
CA ALA A 177 -14.48 8.18 -14.39
C ALA A 177 -13.65 9.48 -14.34
N LEU A 178 -12.32 9.37 -14.33
CA LEU A 178 -11.42 10.52 -14.26
C LEU A 178 -11.52 11.42 -15.50
N ARG A 179 -11.75 10.85 -16.68
CA ARG A 179 -11.79 11.62 -17.94
C ARG A 179 -13.14 12.31 -18.18
N HIS A 180 -14.24 11.71 -17.73
CA HIS A 180 -15.58 12.15 -18.13
C HIS A 180 -16.48 12.62 -16.98
N PHE A 181 -16.11 12.34 -15.73
CA PHE A 181 -16.80 12.82 -14.55
C PHE A 181 -15.94 13.70 -13.63
N PRO A 182 -15.02 14.55 -14.16
CA PRO A 182 -14.30 15.46 -13.30
C PRO A 182 -15.32 16.56 -12.89
N TRP A 183 -15.74 16.58 -11.61
CA TRP A 183 -16.32 17.77 -10.94
C TRP A 183 -17.81 18.12 -11.16
N GLY A 184 -18.71 17.14 -11.16
CA GLY A 184 -20.15 17.41 -10.95
C GLY A 184 -20.86 18.18 -12.06
N GLU A 185 -20.25 18.30 -13.23
CA GLU A 185 -20.91 18.75 -14.45
C GLU A 185 -21.65 17.59 -15.13
N ALA A 186 -22.71 17.92 -15.88
CA ALA A 186 -23.39 16.92 -16.70
C ALA A 186 -22.41 16.40 -17.76
N ALA A 187 -22.09 15.10 -17.72
CA ALA A 187 -21.19 14.50 -18.69
C ALA A 187 -21.75 14.69 -20.11
N PRO A 188 -20.90 15.04 -21.10
CA PRO A 188 -21.32 14.98 -22.49
C PRO A 188 -21.79 13.56 -22.81
N ALA A 189 -22.74 13.40 -23.74
CA ALA A 189 -23.20 12.08 -24.17
C ALA A 189 -22.00 11.25 -24.66
N LEU A 190 -21.58 10.27 -23.86
CA LEU A 190 -20.43 9.42 -24.16
C LEU A 190 -20.85 8.36 -25.16
N ALA A 191 -20.11 8.24 -26.26
CA ALA A 191 -20.30 7.17 -27.21
C ALA A 191 -19.44 5.96 -26.82
N TRP A 192 -19.78 4.79 -27.36
CA TRP A 192 -19.00 3.56 -27.14
C TRP A 192 -17.55 3.72 -27.58
N GLU A 193 -17.34 4.43 -28.68
CA GLU A 193 -16.05 4.69 -29.29
C GLU A 193 -15.10 5.41 -28.31
N ASP A 194 -15.64 6.35 -27.52
CA ASP A 194 -14.88 7.08 -26.50
C ASP A 194 -14.46 6.16 -25.33
N LEU A 195 -15.39 5.30 -24.87
CA LEU A 195 -15.11 4.35 -23.79
C LEU A 195 -14.08 3.30 -24.23
N ALA A 196 -14.25 2.74 -25.43
CA ALA A 196 -13.36 1.71 -25.97
C ALA A 196 -11.94 2.24 -26.20
N ALA A 197 -11.78 3.49 -26.66
CA ALA A 197 -10.49 4.09 -26.97
C ALA A 197 -9.57 4.26 -25.74
N ILE A 198 -10.11 4.20 -24.52
CA ILE A 198 -9.32 4.31 -23.27
C ILE A 198 -9.16 2.98 -22.52
N HIS A 199 -9.61 1.88 -23.12
CA HIS A 199 -9.42 0.54 -22.57
C HIS A 199 -7.93 0.15 -22.64
N PRO A 200 -7.30 -0.35 -21.55
CA PRO A 200 -5.84 -0.61 -21.52
C PRO A 200 -5.31 -1.59 -22.57
N LEU A 201 -6.16 -2.47 -23.09
CA LEU A 201 -5.80 -3.47 -24.12
C LEU A 201 -6.05 -3.00 -25.56
N VAL A 202 -6.50 -1.77 -25.77
CA VAL A 202 -6.81 -1.27 -27.12
C VAL A 202 -5.58 -0.63 -27.73
N ASP A 203 -5.28 -1.04 -28.97
CA ASP A 203 -4.29 -0.37 -29.81
C ASP A 203 -4.85 1.00 -30.22
N PRO A 204 -4.18 2.12 -29.88
CA PRO A 204 -4.66 3.47 -30.21
C PRO A 204 -4.77 3.72 -31.72
N ASP A 205 -4.02 2.99 -32.55
CA ASP A 205 -4.06 3.12 -34.01
C ASP A 205 -5.00 2.11 -34.69
N GLY A 206 -5.69 1.26 -33.91
CA GLY A 206 -6.55 0.19 -34.39
C GLY A 206 -8.02 0.58 -34.63
N ASP A 207 -8.78 -0.33 -35.23
CA ASP A 207 -10.24 -0.21 -35.34
C ASP A 207 -10.90 -0.26 -33.95
N THR A 208 -11.99 0.49 -33.75
CA THR A 208 -12.74 0.46 -32.49
C THR A 208 -13.26 -0.96 -32.21
N PRO A 209 -12.88 -1.58 -31.09
CA PRO A 209 -13.30 -2.93 -30.78
C PRO A 209 -14.79 -2.97 -30.43
N THR A 210 -15.39 -4.14 -30.67
CA THR A 210 -16.73 -4.44 -30.15
C THR A 210 -16.67 -4.76 -28.65
N PRO A 211 -17.77 -4.63 -27.89
CA PRO A 211 -17.82 -5.06 -26.49
C PRO A 211 -17.39 -6.52 -26.31
N ARG A 212 -17.86 -7.41 -27.19
CA ARG A 212 -17.53 -8.83 -27.14
C ARG A 212 -16.05 -9.11 -27.37
N SER A 213 -15.40 -8.38 -28.28
CA SER A 213 -13.97 -8.54 -28.52
C SER A 213 -13.13 -8.04 -27.34
N LEU A 214 -13.55 -6.95 -26.68
CA LEU A 214 -12.89 -6.49 -25.44
C LEU A 214 -13.05 -7.51 -24.32
N ALA A 215 -14.26 -7.99 -24.06
CA ALA A 215 -14.51 -9.04 -23.06
C ALA A 215 -13.64 -10.29 -23.31
N ALA A 216 -13.55 -10.73 -24.57
CA ALA A 216 -12.71 -11.88 -24.93
C ALA A 216 -11.21 -11.62 -24.70
N ALA A 217 -10.71 -10.43 -25.06
CA ALA A 217 -9.32 -10.05 -24.84
C ALA A 217 -8.98 -9.95 -23.34
N THR A 218 -9.88 -9.34 -22.55
CA THR A 218 -9.71 -9.20 -21.10
C THR A 218 -9.77 -10.56 -20.40
N ALA A 219 -10.68 -11.45 -20.78
CA ALA A 219 -10.73 -12.81 -20.23
C ALA A 219 -9.51 -13.66 -20.59
N ALA A 220 -8.87 -13.41 -21.75
CA ALA A 220 -7.67 -14.12 -22.16
C ALA A 220 -6.47 -13.79 -21.24
N LEU A 221 -6.43 -12.62 -20.61
CA LEU A 221 -5.33 -12.23 -19.70
C LEU A 221 -5.12 -13.23 -18.56
N ASP A 222 -6.20 -13.74 -17.97
CA ASP A 222 -6.10 -14.68 -16.86
C ASP A 222 -5.54 -16.05 -17.28
N ALA A 223 -5.66 -16.39 -18.56
CA ALA A 223 -5.12 -17.62 -19.13
C ALA A 223 -3.69 -17.46 -19.66
N GLU A 224 -3.33 -16.27 -20.13
CA GLU A 224 -2.11 -16.01 -20.90
C GLU A 224 -1.03 -15.27 -20.08
N ALA A 225 -1.42 -14.58 -19.01
CA ALA A 225 -0.54 -13.73 -18.23
C ALA A 225 -0.57 -14.06 -16.73
N SER A 226 0.35 -13.45 -15.99
CA SER A 226 0.43 -13.55 -14.53
C SER A 226 0.80 -12.20 -13.92
N TRP A 227 0.52 -12.02 -12.63
CA TRP A 227 0.98 -10.86 -11.87
C TRP A 227 2.51 -10.68 -11.93
N SER A 228 3.27 -11.78 -12.03
CA SER A 228 4.73 -11.72 -12.23
C SER A 228 5.10 -11.17 -13.60
N SER A 229 4.41 -11.58 -14.66
CA SER A 229 4.64 -11.06 -16.01
C SER A 229 4.28 -9.57 -16.11
N LEU A 230 3.21 -9.14 -15.43
CA LEU A 230 2.85 -7.73 -15.36
C LEU A 230 3.89 -6.89 -14.61
N LEU A 231 4.46 -7.41 -13.52
CA LEU A 231 5.54 -6.77 -12.78
C LEU A 231 6.79 -6.54 -13.65
N GLU A 232 7.14 -7.50 -14.51
CA GLU A 232 8.27 -7.35 -15.44
C GLU A 232 8.05 -6.23 -16.46
N VAL A 233 6.80 -6.05 -16.93
CA VAL A 233 6.45 -4.97 -17.88
C VAL A 233 6.44 -3.60 -17.19
N LEU A 234 5.97 -3.54 -15.93
CA LEU A 234 5.80 -2.29 -15.20
C LEU A 234 7.01 -1.88 -14.33
N ASP A 235 8.10 -2.65 -14.32
CA ASP A 235 9.25 -2.40 -13.43
C ASP A 235 9.80 -0.96 -13.55
N THR A 236 9.81 -0.40 -14.77
CA THR A 236 10.28 0.96 -15.02
C THR A 236 9.38 2.06 -14.46
N ASP A 237 8.11 1.76 -14.24
CA ASP A 237 7.09 2.71 -13.76
C ASP A 237 6.93 2.65 -12.24
N ILE A 238 7.59 1.70 -11.57
CA ILE A 238 7.60 1.60 -10.10
C ILE A 238 8.52 2.69 -9.54
N VAL A 239 7.93 3.84 -9.23
CA VAL A 239 8.61 4.92 -8.54
C VAL A 239 8.78 4.56 -7.07
N SER A 240 10.01 4.22 -6.69
CA SER A 240 10.41 4.14 -5.30
C SER A 240 10.48 5.55 -4.69
N ALA A 241 10.15 5.72 -3.40
CA ALA A 241 10.02 7.02 -2.73
C ALA A 241 11.31 7.86 -2.68
N GLY A 242 12.43 7.39 -3.24
CA GLY A 242 13.72 8.09 -3.31
C GLY A 242 14.46 8.21 -1.97
N VAL A 243 13.72 8.13 -0.85
CA VAL A 243 14.22 8.17 0.52
C VAL A 243 13.74 6.92 1.26
N HIS A 244 14.68 6.26 1.94
CA HIS A 244 14.46 4.99 2.64
C HIS A 244 14.94 5.07 4.09
N PRO A 245 14.42 4.19 4.98
CA PRO A 245 14.95 4.08 6.33
C PRO A 245 16.45 3.73 6.35
N PRO A 246 17.21 4.19 7.37
CA PRO A 246 18.62 3.84 7.53
C PRO A 246 18.78 2.36 7.94
N GLY A 247 20.01 1.83 7.81
CA GLY A 247 20.34 0.47 8.27
C GLY A 247 19.78 -0.63 7.36
N GLY A 248 19.90 -0.45 6.05
CA GLY A 248 19.45 -1.42 5.07
C GLY A 248 20.06 -1.23 3.70
N ARG A 249 19.62 -2.05 2.76
CA ARG A 249 20.09 -2.07 1.36
C ARG A 249 18.94 -2.03 0.38
N MET A 250 19.21 -1.51 -0.80
CA MET A 250 18.25 -1.49 -1.91
C MET A 250 18.37 -2.75 -2.77
N VAL A 251 17.23 -3.23 -3.24
CA VAL A 251 17.08 -4.29 -4.25
C VAL A 251 16.09 -3.80 -5.32
N ALA A 252 16.15 -4.40 -6.52
CA ALA A 252 15.22 -4.06 -7.60
C ALA A 252 13.76 -4.34 -7.19
N PRO A 253 12.78 -3.53 -7.62
CA PRO A 253 11.35 -3.77 -7.35
C PRO A 253 10.89 -5.16 -7.77
N THR A 254 11.29 -5.63 -8.96
CA THR A 254 11.05 -7.01 -9.45
C THR A 254 11.54 -8.11 -8.50
N ALA A 255 12.62 -7.89 -7.74
CA ALA A 255 13.12 -8.82 -6.74
C ALA A 255 12.50 -8.58 -5.35
N TRP A 256 11.93 -7.40 -5.12
CA TRP A 256 11.31 -7.03 -3.86
C TRP A 256 9.86 -7.49 -3.78
N PHE A 257 9.05 -7.23 -4.81
CA PHE A 257 7.65 -7.63 -4.88
C PHE A 257 7.51 -9.15 -5.02
N ASP A 258 6.47 -9.72 -4.42
CA ASP A 258 5.89 -10.98 -4.89
C ASP A 258 4.52 -10.70 -5.52
N GLN A 259 3.86 -11.73 -6.06
CA GLN A 259 2.59 -11.54 -6.76
C GLN A 259 1.52 -10.88 -5.88
N GLY A 260 1.44 -11.27 -4.60
CA GLY A 260 0.43 -10.79 -3.67
C GLY A 260 0.63 -9.32 -3.29
N SER A 261 1.87 -8.96 -2.95
CA SER A 261 2.18 -7.58 -2.60
C SER A 261 2.07 -6.66 -3.82
N PHE A 262 2.41 -7.19 -5.01
CA PHE A 262 2.31 -6.42 -6.26
C PHE A 262 0.85 -6.17 -6.64
N SER A 263 -0.02 -7.19 -6.60
CA SER A 263 -1.42 -7.02 -6.96
C SER A 263 -2.10 -5.97 -6.08
N ARG A 264 -1.92 -6.05 -4.76
CA ARG A 264 -2.49 -5.07 -3.82
C ARG A 264 -1.86 -3.68 -3.97
N TRP A 265 -0.59 -3.58 -4.33
CA TRP A 265 0.05 -2.29 -4.63
C TRP A 265 -0.51 -1.60 -5.87
N VAL A 266 -0.79 -2.37 -6.93
CA VAL A 266 -1.41 -1.86 -8.16
C VAL A 266 -2.87 -1.44 -7.88
N LEU A 267 -3.63 -2.31 -7.22
CA LEU A 267 -5.07 -2.13 -7.01
C LEU A 267 -5.41 -1.01 -6.03
N ARG A 268 -4.55 -0.70 -5.04
CA ARG A 268 -4.85 0.37 -4.05
C ARG A 268 -5.03 1.77 -4.65
N ARG A 269 -4.53 2.00 -5.88
CA ARG A 269 -4.68 3.28 -6.59
C ARG A 269 -5.99 3.35 -7.38
N GLN A 270 -6.70 2.23 -7.48
CA GLN A 270 -7.95 2.14 -8.21
C GLN A 270 -9.09 2.46 -7.25
N ALA A 271 -10.11 3.16 -7.76
CA ALA A 271 -11.36 3.27 -7.04
C ALA A 271 -12.04 1.90 -6.98
N ASP A 272 -12.90 1.69 -5.99
CA ASP A 272 -13.75 0.50 -5.97
C ASP A 272 -14.59 0.48 -7.26
N PRO A 273 -14.47 -0.57 -8.10
CA PRO A 273 -15.13 -0.60 -9.40
C PRO A 273 -16.66 -0.62 -9.27
N ALA A 274 -17.21 -1.14 -8.18
CA ALA A 274 -18.67 -1.26 -8.02
C ALA A 274 -19.39 0.11 -7.95
N PRO A 275 -19.04 1.04 -7.04
CA PRO A 275 -19.66 2.36 -7.01
C PRO A 275 -19.36 3.16 -8.28
N VAL A 276 -18.15 3.06 -8.83
CA VAL A 276 -17.80 3.72 -10.09
C VAL A 276 -18.68 3.23 -11.23
N LEU A 277 -18.87 1.92 -11.36
CA LEU A 277 -19.72 1.36 -12.41
C LEU A 277 -21.17 1.87 -12.28
N LEU A 278 -21.72 1.92 -11.07
CA LEU A 278 -23.08 2.45 -10.87
C LEU A 278 -23.19 3.91 -11.30
N GLU A 279 -22.25 4.75 -10.89
CA GLU A 279 -22.20 6.16 -11.31
C GLU A 279 -22.07 6.32 -12.83
N LEU A 280 -21.26 5.48 -13.47
CA LEU A 280 -21.13 5.46 -14.92
C LEU A 280 -22.45 5.06 -15.60
N LEU A 281 -23.13 4.02 -15.13
CA LEU A 281 -24.38 3.55 -15.72
C LEU A 281 -25.51 4.57 -15.60
N ASP A 282 -25.55 5.33 -14.50
CA ASP A 282 -26.53 6.41 -14.31
C ASP A 282 -26.32 7.58 -15.27
N ALA A 283 -25.09 7.76 -15.76
CA ALA A 283 -24.72 8.85 -16.65
C ALA A 283 -24.73 8.49 -18.15
N LEU A 284 -24.65 7.21 -18.49
CA LEU A 284 -24.65 6.72 -19.87
C LEU A 284 -26.08 6.55 -20.40
N ASP A 285 -26.24 6.68 -21.73
CA ASP A 285 -27.47 6.22 -22.37
C ASP A 285 -27.58 4.70 -22.29
N GLU A 286 -28.81 4.17 -22.35
CA GLU A 286 -29.09 2.74 -22.17
C GLU A 286 -28.26 1.85 -23.10
N ARG A 287 -28.07 2.25 -24.36
CA ARG A 287 -27.34 1.45 -25.34
C ARG A 287 -25.85 1.41 -25.03
N THR A 288 -25.27 2.55 -24.64
CA THR A 288 -23.86 2.62 -24.26
C THR A 288 -23.59 1.90 -22.94
N GLY A 289 -24.48 2.04 -21.95
CA GLY A 289 -24.42 1.30 -20.69
C GLY A 289 -24.46 -0.22 -20.90
N GLN A 290 -25.37 -0.73 -21.75
CA GLN A 290 -25.43 -2.16 -22.10
C GLN A 290 -24.15 -2.65 -22.79
N ARG A 291 -23.53 -1.82 -23.64
CA ARG A 291 -22.25 -2.14 -24.29
C ARG A 291 -21.11 -2.20 -23.28
N LEU A 292 -21.03 -1.26 -22.34
CA LEU A 292 -20.06 -1.29 -21.25
C LEU A 292 -20.20 -2.57 -20.42
N LEU A 293 -21.41 -2.90 -19.96
CA LEU A 293 -21.68 -4.14 -19.22
C LEU A 293 -21.30 -5.40 -20.01
N SER A 294 -21.56 -5.41 -21.32
CA SER A 294 -21.20 -6.56 -22.19
C SER A 294 -19.70 -6.72 -22.41
N ALA A 295 -18.89 -5.70 -22.09
CA ALA A 295 -17.44 -5.73 -22.23
C ALA A 295 -16.72 -6.15 -20.94
N LEU A 296 -17.42 -6.14 -19.80
CA LEU A 296 -16.91 -6.57 -18.49
C LEU A 296 -17.12 -8.09 -18.33
N VAL A 297 -16.13 -8.77 -17.74
CA VAL A 297 -16.10 -10.21 -17.50
C VAL A 297 -15.94 -10.57 -16.02
N SER A 298 -15.50 -9.64 -15.17
CA SER A 298 -15.17 -9.91 -13.75
C SER A 298 -16.18 -9.35 -12.74
N LEU A 299 -17.20 -8.63 -13.21
CA LEU A 299 -18.22 -7.94 -12.40
C LEU A 299 -19.61 -8.60 -12.50
#